data_AF-A0A661RZ39-F1
#
_entry.id   AF-A0A661RZ39-F1
#
_cell.length_a   1.000
_cell.length_b   1.000
_cell.length_c   1.000
_cell.angle_alpha   90.00
_cell.angle_beta   90.00
_cell.angle_gamma   90.00
#
_symmetry.space_group_name_H-M   'P 1'
#
loop_
_entity.id
_entity.type
_entity.pdbx_description
1 polymer ?
#
loop_
_entity_poly.entity_id
_entity_poly.type
_entity_poly.pdbx_seq_one_letter_code
_entity_poly.pdbx_strand_id
1 'polypeptide(L)'
;METEEKKIKSEKKRYYRKRVRIFNLIDKIKLWPSRTGQLHGIRSIDIMGDTARLTTHCNKEFLINNSLNSRAGRWLRNKWFVKVCPRCRVPDWKLEKYSSTLFKRHQGSMLIKTKDPYDQQTGEKGKQ
;
A
#
# COMPACT_ATOMS: atom_id res chain seq x y z
N MET A 1 -43.36 -19.03 0.89
CA MET A 1 -41.89 -19.08 0.74
C MET A 1 -41.42 -17.64 0.67
N GLU A 2 -41.13 -17.04 1.81
CA GLU A 2 -40.73 -15.63 1.90
C GLU A 2 -39.23 -15.52 1.68
N THR A 3 -38.83 -14.84 0.62
CA THR A 3 -37.43 -14.52 0.35
C THR A 3 -37.04 -13.29 1.17
N GLU A 4 -36.22 -13.49 2.19
CA GLU A 4 -35.59 -12.39 2.94
C GLU A 4 -34.67 -11.57 2.02
N GLU A 5 -35.09 -10.35 1.72
CA GLU A 5 -34.25 -9.35 1.06
C GLU A 5 -33.12 -8.91 2.00
N LYS A 6 -31.92 -9.44 1.78
CA LYS A 6 -30.70 -9.00 2.47
C LYS A 6 -30.41 -7.53 2.14
N LYS A 7 -30.68 -6.65 3.11
CA LYS A 7 -30.33 -5.23 3.11
C LYS A 7 -28.83 -5.03 2.84
N ILE A 8 -28.47 -4.62 1.62
CA ILE A 8 -27.10 -4.35 1.20
C ILE A 8 -26.59 -3.12 1.98
N LYS A 9 -25.76 -3.32 3.00
CA LYS A 9 -25.08 -2.22 3.70
C LYS A 9 -24.14 -1.54 2.70
N SER A 10 -24.32 -0.23 2.49
CA SER A 10 -23.44 0.54 1.63
C SER A 10 -21.98 0.43 2.09
N GLU A 11 -21.09 0.15 1.15
CA GLU A 11 -19.68 0.00 1.46
C GLU A 11 -19.11 1.33 1.98
N LYS A 12 -18.65 1.33 3.23
CA LYS A 12 -18.06 2.52 3.85
C LYS A 12 -16.78 2.90 3.08
N LYS A 13 -16.80 4.06 2.41
CA LYS A 13 -15.65 4.62 1.69
C LYS A 13 -14.43 4.68 2.62
N ARG A 14 -13.33 4.06 2.20
CA ARG A 14 -12.09 4.01 2.97
C ARG A 14 -11.19 5.18 2.58
N TYR A 15 -10.67 5.89 3.58
CA TYR A 15 -9.76 7.02 3.39
C TYR A 15 -8.39 6.73 3.97
N TYR A 16 -7.34 6.98 3.19
CA TYR A 16 -5.94 6.96 3.61
C TYR A 16 -5.33 8.35 3.55
N ARG A 17 -4.39 8.64 4.46
CA ARG A 17 -3.74 9.95 4.51
C ARG A 17 -2.78 10.14 3.33
N LYS A 18 -2.77 11.34 2.75
CA LYS A 18 -1.78 11.75 1.76
C LYS A 18 -0.43 12.01 2.47
N ARG A 19 0.70 11.65 1.84
CA ARG A 19 2.09 11.75 2.38
C ARG A 19 2.43 10.75 3.49
N VAL A 20 2.07 9.49 3.28
CA VAL A 20 2.58 8.37 4.09
C VAL A 20 3.84 7.80 3.43
N ARG A 21 4.79 7.33 4.25
CA ARG A 21 6.00 6.63 3.76
C ARG A 21 5.63 5.38 2.97
N ILE A 22 6.45 5.04 1.98
CA ILE A 22 6.11 3.98 1.04
C ILE A 22 5.92 2.62 1.72
N PHE A 23 6.72 2.27 2.74
CA PHE A 23 6.60 0.99 3.45
C PHE A 23 5.21 0.82 4.08
N ASN A 24 4.73 1.85 4.76
CA ASN A 24 3.41 1.86 5.41
C ASN A 24 2.26 1.75 4.38
N LEU A 25 2.44 2.36 3.20
CA LEU A 25 1.46 2.28 2.13
C LEU A 25 1.38 0.87 1.52
N ILE A 26 2.51 0.29 1.15
CA ILE A 26 2.58 -1.01 0.49
C ILE A 26 2.27 -2.16 1.44
N ASP A 27 2.59 -2.02 2.72
CA ASP A 27 2.23 -3.00 3.73
C ASP A 27 0.71 -3.07 3.90
N LYS A 28 0.00 -1.93 3.83
CA LYS A 28 -1.46 -1.93 3.92
C LYS A 28 -2.15 -2.41 2.65
N ILE A 29 -1.68 -1.94 1.49
CA ILE A 29 -2.32 -2.21 0.19
C ILE A 29 -1.94 -3.59 -0.36
N LYS A 30 -0.73 -4.08 -0.05
CA LYS A 30 -0.15 -5.32 -0.58
C LYS A 30 -0.14 -5.39 -2.12
N LEU A 31 0.00 -4.25 -2.78
CA LEU A 31 0.17 -4.11 -4.23
C LEU A 31 1.39 -3.25 -4.55
N TRP A 32 2.06 -3.55 -5.66
CA TRP A 32 3.26 -2.86 -6.12
C TRP A 32 3.16 -2.46 -7.59
N PRO A 33 3.21 -1.17 -7.93
CA PRO A 33 3.31 -0.74 -9.33
C PRO A 33 4.77 -0.80 -9.78
N SER A 34 5.03 -1.59 -10.83
CA SER A 34 6.34 -1.59 -11.48
C SER A 34 6.54 -0.33 -12.35
N ARG A 35 7.79 -0.01 -12.69
CA ARG A 35 8.13 1.12 -13.58
C ARG A 35 7.48 1.02 -14.97
N THR A 36 7.09 -0.19 -15.39
CA THR A 36 6.50 -0.49 -16.70
C THR A 36 4.97 -0.32 -16.76
N GLY A 37 4.31 0.06 -15.66
CA GLY A 37 2.84 0.10 -15.65
C GLY A 37 2.19 -1.18 -15.15
N GLN A 38 2.94 -2.26 -14.92
CA GLN A 38 2.36 -3.51 -14.44
C GLN A 38 2.15 -3.49 -12.92
N LEU A 39 0.92 -3.78 -12.46
CA LEU A 39 0.54 -3.88 -11.06
C LEU A 39 0.72 -5.31 -10.54
N HIS A 40 1.55 -5.47 -9.51
CA HIS A 40 1.89 -6.75 -8.90
C HIS A 40 1.23 -6.90 -7.53
N GLY A 41 0.93 -8.14 -7.15
CA GLY A 41 0.63 -8.49 -5.76
C GLY A 41 1.94 -8.69 -4.98
N ILE A 42 2.02 -8.15 -3.77
CA ILE A 42 3.17 -8.30 -2.87
C ILE A 42 3.00 -9.57 -2.04
N ARG A 43 4.04 -10.41 -2.03
CA ARG A 43 4.12 -11.63 -1.21
C ARG A 43 4.78 -11.33 0.15
N SER A 44 5.95 -10.72 0.14
CA SER A 44 6.70 -10.36 1.35
C SER A 44 7.43 -9.03 1.17
N ILE A 45 7.78 -8.44 2.31
CA ILE A 45 8.60 -7.23 2.40
C ILE A 45 9.56 -7.45 3.56
N ASP A 46 10.85 -7.47 3.27
CA ASP A 46 11.91 -7.67 4.24
C ASP A 46 12.62 -6.34 4.44
N ILE A 47 12.39 -5.70 5.60
CA ILE A 47 12.89 -4.36 5.90
C ILE A 47 14.31 -4.45 6.47
N MET A 48 15.24 -3.71 5.87
CA MET A 48 16.66 -3.63 6.20
C MET A 48 17.03 -2.15 6.43
N GLY A 49 16.57 -1.59 7.55
CA GLY A 49 16.73 -0.17 7.88
C GLY A 49 15.89 0.75 6.99
N ASP A 50 16.53 1.67 6.28
CA ASP A 50 15.86 2.59 5.33
C ASP A 50 15.54 1.94 3.97
N THR A 51 16.03 0.72 3.75
CA THR A 51 15.74 -0.05 2.54
C THR A 51 14.89 -1.27 2.85
N ALA A 52 14.21 -1.81 1.84
CA ALA A 52 13.49 -3.07 1.96
C ALA A 52 13.59 -3.86 0.66
N ARG A 53 13.66 -5.18 0.80
CA ARG A 53 13.49 -6.12 -0.29
C ARG A 53 12.01 -6.49 -0.39
N LEU A 54 11.40 -6.17 -1.53
CA LEU A 54 10.01 -6.48 -1.82
C LEU A 54 9.96 -7.67 -2.78
N THR A 55 9.28 -8.73 -2.37
CA THR A 55 9.07 -9.92 -3.22
C THR A 55 7.61 -9.99 -3.62
N THR A 56 7.37 -10.11 -4.92
CA THR A 56 6.02 -10.22 -5.48
C THR A 56 5.55 -11.67 -5.58
N HIS A 57 4.25 -11.90 -5.75
CA HIS A 57 3.72 -13.25 -5.97
C HIS A 57 4.21 -13.91 -7.27
N CYS A 58 4.71 -13.13 -8.23
CA CYS A 58 5.36 -13.68 -9.42
C CYS A 58 6.88 -13.81 -9.26
N ASN A 59 7.38 -13.79 -8.02
CA ASN A 59 8.78 -13.95 -7.62
C ASN A 59 9.75 -12.91 -8.19
N LYS A 60 9.24 -11.74 -8.64
CA LYS A 60 10.11 -10.59 -8.90
C LYS A 60 10.48 -9.92 -7.59
N GLU A 61 11.75 -9.55 -7.47
CA GLU A 61 12.29 -8.83 -6.33
C GLU A 61 12.58 -7.36 -6.69
N PHE A 62 12.38 -6.48 -5.72
CA PHE A 62 12.66 -5.05 -5.85
C PHE A 62 13.33 -4.54 -4.58
N LEU A 63 14.45 -3.82 -4.74
CA LEU A 63 15.04 -3.06 -3.65
C LEU A 63 14.43 -1.65 -3.64
N ILE A 64 13.90 -1.24 -2.50
CA ILE A 64 13.15 0.01 -2.35
C ILE A 64 13.59 0.77 -1.10
N ASN A 65 13.59 2.11 -1.16
CA ASN A 65 13.92 2.97 0.00
C ASN A 65 12.65 3.54 0.63
N ASN A 66 12.70 3.87 1.92
CA ASN A 66 11.56 4.34 2.71
C ASN A 66 11.20 5.82 2.46
N SER A 67 10.88 6.17 1.21
CA SER A 67 10.60 7.57 0.84
C SER A 67 9.14 7.98 1.01
N LEU A 68 8.90 9.23 1.44
CA LEU A 68 7.60 9.92 1.41
C LEU A 68 7.14 10.26 -0.02
N ASN A 69 8.09 10.47 -0.92
CA ASN A 69 7.89 11.02 -2.27
C ASN A 69 8.18 10.02 -3.38
N SER A 70 8.21 8.71 -3.07
CA SER A 70 8.50 7.67 -4.04
C SER A 70 7.55 7.70 -5.25
N ARG A 71 8.09 7.40 -6.43
CA ARG A 71 7.31 7.23 -7.67
C ARG A 71 6.23 6.16 -7.48
N ALA A 72 6.59 5.01 -6.91
CA ALA A 72 5.65 3.93 -6.63
C ALA A 72 4.53 4.39 -5.68
N GLY A 73 4.85 5.18 -4.65
CA GLY A 73 3.83 5.75 -3.75
C GLY A 73 2.91 6.73 -4.46
N ARG A 74 3.45 7.57 -5.35
CA ARG A 74 2.63 8.46 -6.19
C ARG A 74 1.68 7.66 -7.09
N TRP A 75 2.18 6.60 -7.71
CA TRP A 75 1.39 5.73 -8.58
C TRP A 75 0.29 5.01 -7.82
N LEU A 76 0.58 4.49 -6.62
CA LEU A 76 -0.43 3.86 -5.77
C LEU A 76 -1.53 4.84 -5.34
N ARG A 77 -1.16 6.08 -5.00
CA ARG A 77 -2.14 7.10 -4.59
C ARG A 77 -3.04 7.56 -5.72
N ASN A 78 -2.45 7.75 -6.90
CA ASN A 78 -3.17 8.18 -8.10
C ASN A 78 -3.79 7.01 -8.88
N LYS A 79 -3.58 5.77 -8.42
CA LYS A 79 -4.04 4.54 -9.07
C LYS A 79 -3.54 4.39 -10.51
N TRP A 80 -2.31 4.83 -10.76
CA TRP A 80 -1.68 4.73 -12.07
C TRP A 80 -1.08 3.34 -12.26
N PHE A 81 -1.69 2.56 -13.16
CA PHE A 81 -1.16 1.33 -13.71
C PHE A 81 -1.80 1.11 -15.09
N VAL A 82 -1.09 0.39 -15.96
CA VAL A 82 -1.53 0.06 -17.32
C VAL A 82 -2.26 -1.28 -17.33
N LYS A 83 -1.72 -2.27 -16.61
CA LYS A 83 -2.28 -3.62 -16.55
C LYS A 83 -1.93 -4.34 -15.25
N VAL A 84 -2.76 -5.29 -14.84
CA VAL A 84 -2.47 -6.17 -13.70
C VAL A 84 -1.56 -7.32 -14.16
N CYS A 85 -0.66 -7.77 -13.29
CA CYS A 85 0.21 -8.90 -13.59
C CYS A 85 -0.59 -10.21 -13.61
N PRO A 86 -0.65 -10.95 -14.74
CA PRO A 86 -1.42 -12.19 -14.82
C PRO A 86 -0.83 -13.28 -13.91
N ARG A 87 0.50 -13.33 -13.78
CA ARG A 87 1.18 -14.29 -12.89
C ARG A 87 0.91 -14.06 -11.41
N CYS A 88 0.68 -12.81 -11.00
CA CYS A 88 0.36 -12.52 -9.61
C CYS A 88 -1.04 -12.97 -9.21
N ARG A 89 -1.95 -13.21 -10.18
CA ARG A 89 -3.35 -13.59 -9.95
C ARG A 89 -4.00 -12.76 -8.84
N VAL A 90 -3.90 -11.44 -8.97
CA VAL A 90 -4.49 -10.51 -7.99
C VAL A 90 -6.02 -10.68 -8.06
N PRO A 91 -6.69 -11.07 -6.95
CA PRO A 91 -8.13 -11.26 -6.97
C PRO A 91 -8.90 -9.97 -7.25
N ASP A 92 -10.04 -10.09 -7.93
CA ASP A 92 -10.85 -8.94 -8.35
C ASP A 92 -11.34 -8.10 -7.17
N TRP A 93 -11.79 -8.74 -6.08
CA TRP A 93 -12.20 -8.03 -4.86
C TRP A 93 -11.08 -7.14 -4.30
N LYS A 94 -9.81 -7.50 -4.49
CA LYS A 94 -8.66 -6.71 -4.02
C LYS A 94 -8.45 -5.50 -4.94
N LEU A 95 -8.64 -5.67 -6.25
CA LEU A 95 -8.59 -4.58 -7.22
C LEU A 95 -9.74 -3.59 -6.99
N GLU A 96 -10.95 -4.08 -6.73
CA GLU A 96 -12.12 -3.26 -6.40
C GLU A 96 -11.94 -2.50 -5.08
N LYS A 97 -11.46 -3.17 -4.03
CA LYS A 97 -11.11 -2.52 -2.76
C LYS A 97 -10.04 -1.44 -2.93
N TYR A 98 -9.07 -1.67 -3.80
CA TYR A 98 -8.03 -0.69 -4.11
C TYR A 98 -8.58 0.48 -4.93
N SER A 99 -9.45 0.22 -5.89
CA SER A 99 -10.10 1.24 -6.72
C SER A 99 -11.08 2.11 -5.92
N SER A 100 -11.73 1.57 -4.89
CA SER A 100 -12.65 2.32 -4.02
C SER A 100 -11.95 3.12 -2.91
N THR A 101 -10.70 2.79 -2.58
CA THR A 101 -9.92 3.49 -1.55
C THR A 101 -9.53 4.90 -2.02
N LEU A 102 -9.76 5.92 -1.18
CA LEU A 102 -9.48 7.32 -1.46
C LEU A 102 -8.31 7.86 -0.64
N PHE A 103 -7.56 8.81 -1.20
CA PHE A 103 -6.43 9.44 -0.52
C PHE A 103 -6.72 10.93 -0.25
N LYS A 104 -6.75 11.34 1.02
CA LYS A 104 -7.01 12.73 1.43
C LYS A 104 -5.95 13.24 2.40
N ARG A 105 -5.66 14.54 2.39
CA ARG A 105 -4.57 15.12 3.23
C ARG A 105 -4.92 15.18 4.72
N HIS A 106 -6.18 15.50 5.03
CA HIS A 106 -6.67 15.74 6.40
C HIS A 106 -7.66 14.66 6.87
N GLN A 107 -7.81 13.57 6.12
CA GLN A 107 -8.70 12.46 6.48
C GLN A 107 -8.01 11.12 6.25
N GLY A 108 -8.36 10.12 7.05
CA GLY A 108 -7.88 8.75 6.91
C GLY A 108 -6.81 8.35 7.92
N SER A 109 -6.54 7.05 7.99
CA SER A 109 -5.52 6.49 8.89
C SER A 109 -4.12 6.96 8.48
N MET A 110 -3.28 7.35 9.46
CA MET A 110 -1.87 7.69 9.22
C MET A 110 -1.03 6.50 8.75
N LEU A 111 -1.55 5.26 8.90
CA LEU A 111 -0.87 4.01 8.55
C LEU A 111 0.48 3.83 9.26
N ILE A 112 0.73 4.58 10.34
CA ILE A 112 1.90 4.42 11.19
C ILE A 112 1.71 3.12 11.97
N LYS A 113 2.65 2.19 11.88
CA LYS A 113 2.67 1.04 12.78
C LYS A 113 3.42 1.45 14.05
N THR A 114 2.88 1.12 15.22
CA THR A 114 3.57 1.25 16.51
C THR A 114 4.79 0.33 16.66
N LYS A 115 5.07 -0.49 15.64
CA LYS A 115 6.29 -1.30 15.48
C LYS A 115 7.01 -0.91 14.18
N ASP A 116 7.18 0.38 13.91
CA ASP A 116 8.15 0.84 12.92
C ASP A 116 9.52 0.86 13.62
N PRO A 117 10.43 -0.11 13.39
CA PRO A 117 11.77 -0.11 14.00
C PRO A 117 12.60 1.13 13.61
N TYR A 118 12.11 1.94 12.67
CA TYR A 118 12.72 3.21 12.28
C TYR A 118 12.45 4.36 13.25
N ASP A 119 11.25 4.45 13.85
CA ASP A 119 10.89 5.62 14.68
C ASP A 119 11.67 5.65 16.01
N GLN A 120 12.18 4.50 16.45
CA GLN A 120 13.02 4.38 17.64
C GLN A 120 14.46 4.88 17.45
N GLN A 121 14.92 5.11 16.20
CA GLN A 121 16.31 5.51 15.92
C GLN A 121 16.50 7.01 15.65
N THR A 122 15.43 7.80 15.44
CA THR A 122 15.55 9.24 15.15
C THR A 122 15.32 10.16 16.36
N GLY A 123 15.22 9.60 17.58
CA GLY A 123 14.90 10.35 18.80
C GLY A 123 16.07 10.95 19.59
N GLU A 124 17.33 10.63 19.28
CA GLU A 124 18.49 10.99 20.13
C GLU A 124 19.53 11.90 19.46
N LYS A 125 19.11 12.91 18.68
CA LYS A 125 20.02 14.00 18.30
C LYS A 125 19.37 15.36 18.54
N GLY A 126 19.67 15.93 19.71
CA GLY A 126 19.48 17.35 19.96
C GLY A 126 19.08 17.69 21.38
N LYS A 127 20.04 17.64 22.31
CA LYS A 127 20.18 18.55 23.47
C LYS A 127 21.51 18.27 24.17
N GLN A 128 22.53 19.00 23.76
CA GLN A 128 23.61 19.46 24.65
C GLN A 128 23.48 20.97 24.71
#